data_AF-B4R0T0-F1
#
_entry.id   AF-B4R0T0-F1
#
_cell.length_a   1.000
_cell.length_b   1.000
_cell.length_c   1.000
_cell.angle_alpha   90.00
_cell.angle_beta   90.00
_cell.angle_gamma   90.00
#
_symmetry.space_group_name_H-M   'P 1'
#
loop_
_entity.id
_entity.type
_entity.pdbx_description
1 polymer ?
#
loop_
_entity_poly.entity_id
_entity_poly.type
_entity_poly.pdbx_seq_one_letter_code
_entity_poly.pdbx_strand_id
1 'polypeptide(L)'
;MAATAPVIMRVMASSISTAKRAGGIIRDVLKKGDLGIVDKGKNDPQTEADRSAQRCIIASLAKKFPTVKIIGEEGGSDLNVCDDWLVNELDEGFLQQSCPAEWKDVKPEDFVIWVDPLDGTAEYTQGHVEHVTVLIGIAVKDAAVGGIIHQPFYQQPDGEMGRTIWG
;
A
#
# COMPACT_ATOMS: atom_id res chain seq x y z
N MET A 1 4.36 16.93 -16.18
CA MET A 1 4.45 15.50 -16.53
C MET A 1 3.47 14.65 -15.71
N ALA A 2 3.51 14.69 -14.37
CA ALA A 2 2.61 13.90 -13.52
C ALA A 2 1.10 14.29 -13.59
N ALA A 3 0.78 15.58 -13.64
CA ALA A 3 -0.62 16.05 -13.65
C ALA A 3 -1.37 15.70 -14.96
N THR A 4 -0.65 15.36 -16.03
CA THR A 4 -1.20 15.05 -17.36
C THR A 4 -1.32 13.54 -17.62
N ALA A 5 -0.79 12.69 -16.75
CA ALA A 5 -0.90 11.24 -16.89
C ALA A 5 -2.34 10.77 -16.60
N PRO A 6 -2.84 9.72 -17.28
CA PRO A 6 -4.13 9.11 -16.99
C PRO A 6 -4.27 8.75 -15.50
N VAL A 7 -5.50 8.77 -14.99
CA VAL A 7 -5.79 8.57 -13.56
C VAL A 7 -5.23 7.24 -13.07
N ILE A 8 -5.42 6.14 -13.83
CA ILE A 8 -4.89 4.82 -13.47
C ILE A 8 -3.38 4.82 -13.28
N MET A 9 -2.64 5.53 -14.14
CA MET A 9 -1.18 5.62 -14.05
C MET A 9 -0.74 6.35 -12.79
N ARG A 10 -1.46 7.42 -12.43
CA ARG A 10 -1.22 8.17 -11.20
C ARG A 10 -1.59 7.36 -9.96
N VAL A 11 -2.66 6.58 -10.01
CA VAL A 11 -3.08 5.69 -8.91
C VAL A 11 -2.04 4.60 -8.68
N MET A 12 -1.58 3.91 -9.73
CA MET A 12 -0.49 2.93 -9.67
C MET A 12 0.80 3.55 -9.11
N ALA A 13 1.25 4.67 -9.68
CA ALA A 13 2.47 5.36 -9.23
C ALA A 13 2.40 5.81 -7.77
N SER A 14 1.24 6.31 -7.32
CA SER A 14 1.05 6.70 -5.92
C SER A 14 1.02 5.47 -5.00
N SER A 15 0.40 4.38 -5.45
CA SER A 15 0.32 3.13 -4.68
C SER A 15 1.69 2.50 -4.49
N ILE A 16 2.57 2.53 -5.50
CA ILE A 16 3.97 2.09 -5.39
C ILE A 16 4.72 2.88 -4.32
N SER A 17 4.71 4.22 -4.39
CA SER A 17 5.38 5.07 -3.40
C SER A 17 4.82 4.85 -1.99
N THR A 18 3.51 4.65 -1.88
CA THR A 18 2.85 4.49 -0.59
C THR A 18 3.10 3.11 0.02
N ALA A 19 3.15 2.04 -0.78
CA ALA A 19 3.53 0.70 -0.32
C ALA A 19 4.97 0.66 0.21
N LYS A 20 5.91 1.37 -0.45
CA LYS A 20 7.29 1.54 0.04
C LYS A 20 7.33 2.21 1.42
N ARG A 21 6.53 3.28 1.62
CA ARG A 21 6.44 3.97 2.92
C ARG A 21 5.84 3.08 4.00
N ALA A 22 4.77 2.36 3.69
CA ALA A 22 4.17 1.37 4.58
C ALA A 22 5.18 0.30 5.01
N GLY A 23 5.98 -0.23 4.07
CA GLY A 23 7.06 -1.16 4.40
C GLY A 23 8.09 -0.57 5.37
N GLY A 24 8.41 0.72 5.26
CA GLY A 24 9.23 1.44 6.25
C GLY A 24 8.61 1.44 7.65
N ILE A 25 7.32 1.76 7.74
CA ILE A 25 6.57 1.79 9.01
C ILE A 25 6.55 0.41 9.66
N ILE A 26 6.32 -0.65 8.87
CA ILE A 26 6.32 -2.04 9.36
C ILE A 26 7.68 -2.38 9.99
N ARG A 27 8.78 -2.05 9.30
CA ARG A 27 10.14 -2.26 9.84
C ARG A 27 10.39 -1.47 11.13
N ASP A 28 9.91 -0.23 11.20
CA ASP A 28 10.09 0.63 12.37
C ASP A 28 9.35 0.08 13.60
N VAL A 29 8.12 -0.43 13.43
CA VAL A 29 7.36 -1.10 14.50
C VAL A 29 8.09 -2.35 14.99
N LEU A 30 8.60 -3.19 14.08
CA LEU A 30 9.37 -4.37 14.48
C LEU A 30 10.61 -3.98 15.28
N LYS A 31 11.35 -2.96 14.82
CA LYS A 31 12.56 -2.46 15.47
C LYS A 31 12.29 -1.88 16.85
N LYS A 32 11.13 -1.25 17.06
CA LYS A 32 10.67 -0.77 18.37
C LYS A 32 10.44 -1.91 19.35
N GLY A 33 10.07 -3.10 18.87
CA GLY A 33 9.96 -4.35 19.64
C GLY A 33 8.62 -4.56 20.36
N ASP A 34 7.84 -3.50 20.58
CA ASP A 34 6.45 -3.59 21.03
C ASP A 34 5.52 -3.60 19.81
N LEU A 35 5.03 -4.79 19.45
CA LEU A 35 4.17 -4.98 18.29
C LEU A 35 2.71 -4.55 18.54
N GLY A 36 2.29 -4.29 19.78
CA GLY A 36 0.91 -3.90 20.07
C GLY A 36 -0.14 -4.87 19.51
N ILE A 37 0.06 -6.18 19.74
CA ILE A 37 -0.76 -7.26 19.21
C ILE A 37 -2.17 -7.24 19.83
N VAL A 38 -3.19 -7.38 18.99
CA VAL A 38 -4.61 -7.51 19.32
C VAL A 38 -5.14 -8.75 18.60
N ASP A 39 -5.88 -9.61 19.29
CA ASP A 39 -6.54 -10.75 18.65
C ASP A 39 -7.97 -10.35 18.24
N LYS A 40 -8.24 -10.36 16.93
CA LYS A 40 -9.54 -10.02 16.35
C LYS A 40 -10.51 -11.21 16.36
N GLY A 41 -10.05 -12.42 16.71
CA GLY A 41 -10.86 -13.63 16.59
C GLY A 41 -10.17 -14.90 17.06
N LYS A 42 -10.21 -15.95 16.24
CA LYS A 42 -9.54 -17.22 16.54
C LYS A 42 -8.37 -17.37 15.58
N ASN A 43 -7.15 -17.08 16.06
CA ASN A 43 -5.92 -17.02 15.28
C ASN A 43 -5.94 -15.90 14.21
N ASP A 44 -6.45 -14.72 14.58
CA ASP A 44 -6.51 -13.55 13.71
C ASP A 44 -5.79 -12.36 14.37
N PRO A 45 -4.44 -12.43 14.48
CA PRO A 45 -3.67 -11.37 15.11
C PRO A 45 -3.62 -10.11 14.25
N GLN A 46 -3.64 -8.95 14.91
CA GLN A 46 -3.43 -7.63 14.32
C GLN A 46 -2.41 -6.86 15.16
N THR A 47 -1.44 -6.22 14.55
CA THR A 47 -0.38 -5.45 15.22
C THR A 47 -0.50 -3.94 15.00
N GLU A 48 0.35 -3.17 15.69
CA GLU A 48 0.55 -1.74 15.43
C GLU A 48 1.03 -1.52 13.98
N ALA A 49 1.75 -2.47 13.39
CA ALA A 49 2.24 -2.36 12.02
C ALA A 49 1.08 -2.39 11.01
N ASP A 50 0.13 -3.30 11.14
CA ASP A 50 -1.04 -3.43 10.24
C ASP A 50 -1.86 -2.13 10.27
N ARG A 51 -2.21 -1.67 11.47
CA ARG A 51 -2.99 -0.43 11.67
C ARG A 51 -2.25 0.80 11.13
N SER A 52 -0.95 0.90 11.38
CA SER A 52 -0.15 2.07 10.97
C SER A 52 0.09 2.10 9.46
N ALA A 53 0.39 0.94 8.85
CA ALA A 53 0.53 0.79 7.41
C ALA A 53 -0.79 1.12 6.70
N GLN A 54 -1.94 0.61 7.19
CA GLN A 54 -3.23 0.94 6.59
C GLN A 54 -3.52 2.45 6.65
N ARG A 55 -3.32 3.08 7.80
CA ARG A 55 -3.54 4.52 7.95
C ARG A 55 -2.66 5.33 6.99
N CYS A 56 -1.38 4.98 6.87
CA CYS A 56 -0.47 5.60 5.90
C CYS A 56 -1.00 5.45 4.46
N ILE A 57 -1.40 4.23 4.07
CA ILE A 57 -1.85 3.93 2.72
C ILE A 57 -3.13 4.67 2.38
N ILE A 58 -4.16 4.47 3.19
CA ILE A 58 -5.49 4.99 2.92
C ILE A 58 -5.49 6.52 3.01
N ALA A 59 -4.83 7.13 4.00
CA ALA A 59 -4.79 8.59 4.11
C ALA A 59 -4.05 9.24 2.92
N SER A 60 -2.92 8.66 2.49
CA SER A 60 -2.15 9.19 1.35
C SER A 60 -2.95 9.11 0.04
N LEU A 61 -3.58 7.96 -0.22
CA LEU A 61 -4.35 7.74 -1.44
C LEU A 61 -5.66 8.54 -1.43
N ALA A 62 -6.40 8.57 -0.32
CA ALA A 62 -7.65 9.33 -0.20
C ALA A 62 -7.42 10.84 -0.35
N LYS A 63 -6.32 11.37 0.19
CA LYS A 63 -5.96 12.80 0.01
C LYS A 63 -5.71 13.15 -1.45
N LYS A 64 -5.10 12.24 -2.22
CA LYS A 64 -4.75 12.46 -3.63
C LYS A 64 -5.88 12.13 -4.61
N PHE A 65 -6.74 11.18 -4.25
CA PHE A 65 -7.84 10.67 -5.06
C PHE A 65 -9.14 10.59 -4.25
N PRO A 66 -9.74 11.74 -3.88
CA PRO A 66 -10.83 11.80 -2.91
C PRO A 66 -12.13 11.10 -3.34
N THR A 67 -12.28 10.79 -4.62
CA THR A 67 -13.46 10.12 -5.19
C THR A 67 -13.24 8.63 -5.47
N VAL A 68 -12.02 8.12 -5.31
CA VAL A 68 -11.72 6.69 -5.47
C VAL A 68 -12.16 5.95 -4.21
N LYS A 69 -12.83 4.81 -4.38
CA LYS A 69 -13.18 3.95 -3.26
C LYS A 69 -11.94 3.17 -2.81
N ILE A 70 -11.65 3.20 -1.51
CA ILE A 70 -10.53 2.46 -0.91
C ILE A 70 -11.08 1.58 0.20
N ILE A 71 -10.72 0.30 0.18
CA ILE A 71 -11.16 -0.72 1.14
C ILE A 71 -9.93 -1.37 1.71
N GLY A 72 -9.74 -1.26 3.02
CA GLY A 72 -8.66 -1.92 3.75
C GLY A 72 -9.16 -3.10 4.57
N GLU A 73 -8.29 -4.08 4.81
CA GLU A 73 -8.56 -5.24 5.65
C GLU A 73 -8.98 -4.85 7.08
N GLU A 74 -8.32 -3.86 7.69
CA GLU A 74 -8.47 -3.52 9.11
C GLU A 74 -9.70 -2.64 9.42
N GLY A 75 -10.64 -2.60 8.47
CA GLY A 75 -11.88 -1.83 8.60
C GLY A 75 -11.68 -0.32 8.37
N GLY A 76 -12.43 0.49 9.13
CA GLY A 76 -12.40 1.95 8.99
C GLY A 76 -11.04 2.55 9.37
N SER A 77 -10.58 3.54 8.61
CA SER A 77 -9.30 4.22 8.87
C SER A 77 -9.50 5.69 9.23
N ASP A 78 -8.82 6.13 10.30
CA ASP A 78 -8.69 7.55 10.61
C ASP A 78 -7.70 8.21 9.63
N LEU A 79 -8.24 9.09 8.78
CA LEU A 79 -7.49 9.84 7.78
C LEU A 79 -6.69 11.00 8.37
N ASN A 80 -6.90 11.34 9.65
CA ASN A 80 -6.09 12.31 10.35
C ASN A 80 -4.78 11.66 10.80
N VAL A 81 -3.76 11.76 9.95
CA VAL A 81 -2.41 11.26 10.20
C VAL A 81 -1.41 12.40 10.16
N CYS A 82 -0.27 12.24 10.85
CA CYS A 82 0.84 13.19 10.76
C CYS A 82 1.29 13.38 9.31
N ASP A 83 1.70 14.60 8.94
CA ASP A 83 2.20 14.87 7.58
C ASP A 83 3.39 13.98 7.20
N ASP A 84 4.20 13.55 8.18
CA ASP A 84 5.32 12.61 7.96
C ASP A 84 4.89 11.23 7.45
N TRP A 85 3.62 10.87 7.62
CA TRP A 85 3.07 9.61 7.14
C TRP A 85 2.43 9.74 5.75
N LEU A 86 2.19 10.97 5.27
CA LEU A 86 1.54 11.22 4.01
C LEU A 86 2.52 11.18 2.84
N VAL A 87 2.22 10.34 1.85
CA VAL A 87 3.03 10.20 0.64
C VAL A 87 2.44 11.04 -0.48
N ASN A 88 3.10 12.16 -0.78
CA ASN A 88 2.70 13.06 -1.87
C ASN A 88 3.37 12.71 -3.21
N GLU A 89 4.46 11.96 -3.17
CA GLU A 89 5.25 11.59 -4.35
C GLU A 89 4.53 10.57 -5.24
N LEU A 90 4.97 10.48 -6.49
CA LEU A 90 4.54 9.46 -7.45
C LEU A 90 5.80 8.78 -7.97
N ASP A 91 5.76 7.46 -8.14
CA ASP A 91 6.89 6.72 -8.69
C ASP A 91 7.15 7.14 -10.14
N GLU A 92 8.22 7.93 -10.36
CA GLU A 92 8.56 8.48 -11.67
C GLU A 92 8.97 7.40 -12.67
N GLY A 93 9.60 6.31 -12.20
CA GLY A 93 9.98 5.18 -13.03
C GLY A 93 8.75 4.48 -13.62
N PHE A 94 7.71 4.27 -12.82
CA PHE A 94 6.43 3.75 -13.31
C PHE A 94 5.73 4.73 -14.26
N LEU A 95 5.79 6.04 -14.01
CA LEU A 95 5.14 7.03 -14.88
C LEU A 95 5.73 7.10 -16.30
N GLN A 96 6.88 6.48 -16.56
CA GLN A 96 7.44 6.35 -17.90
C GLN A 96 6.72 5.29 -18.75
N GLN A 97 5.92 4.41 -18.13
CA GLN A 97 5.17 3.36 -18.84
C GLN A 97 4.02 3.94 -19.68
N SER A 98 3.64 3.24 -20.74
CA SER A 98 2.47 3.61 -21.53
C SER A 98 1.19 3.10 -20.88
N CYS A 99 0.19 3.97 -20.74
CA CYS A 99 -1.16 3.56 -20.33
C CYS A 99 -1.82 2.72 -21.44
N PRO A 100 -2.35 1.52 -21.13
CA PRO A 100 -3.22 0.78 -22.04
C PRO A 100 -4.42 1.62 -22.49
N ALA A 101 -4.83 1.47 -23.75
CA ALA A 101 -5.88 2.31 -24.35
C ALA A 101 -7.24 2.14 -23.62
N GLU A 102 -7.53 0.92 -23.19
CA GLU A 102 -8.72 0.54 -22.42
C GLU A 102 -8.88 1.33 -21.11
N TRP A 103 -7.78 1.75 -20.47
CA TRP A 103 -7.80 2.41 -19.16
C TRP A 103 -7.53 3.90 -19.21
N LYS A 104 -7.34 4.47 -20.40
CA LYS A 104 -6.91 5.85 -20.59
C LYS A 104 -7.93 6.88 -20.08
N ASP A 105 -9.21 6.59 -20.29
CA ASP A 105 -10.32 7.52 -20.02
C ASP A 105 -11.19 7.09 -18.82
N VAL A 106 -10.70 6.16 -18.00
CA VAL A 106 -11.39 5.68 -16.79
C VAL A 106 -11.44 6.79 -15.74
N LYS A 107 -12.60 6.97 -15.11
CA LYS A 107 -12.81 8.01 -14.11
C LYS A 107 -12.46 7.51 -12.71
N PRO A 108 -12.02 8.40 -11.80
CA PRO A 108 -11.76 8.05 -10.39
C PRO A 108 -12.88 7.26 -9.70
N GLU A 109 -14.14 7.54 -10.02
CA GLU A 109 -15.32 6.88 -9.45
C GLU A 109 -15.49 5.40 -9.89
N ASP A 110 -14.83 4.99 -10.98
CA ASP A 110 -14.85 3.62 -11.48
C ASP A 110 -13.82 2.72 -10.76
N PHE A 111 -12.93 3.29 -9.95
CA PHE A 111 -11.87 2.56 -9.26
C PHE A 111 -12.30 2.06 -7.89
N VAL A 112 -11.84 0.86 -7.55
CA VAL A 112 -11.78 0.36 -6.18
C VAL A 112 -10.35 -0.09 -5.88
N ILE A 113 -9.77 0.47 -4.84
CA ILE A 113 -8.46 0.06 -4.33
C ILE A 113 -8.67 -0.85 -3.12
N TRP A 114 -8.10 -2.04 -3.16
CA TRP A 114 -8.09 -3.01 -2.07
C TRP A 114 -6.73 -3.00 -1.40
N VAL A 115 -6.69 -2.90 -0.08
CA VAL A 115 -5.46 -2.79 0.71
C VAL A 115 -5.42 -3.91 1.74
N ASP A 116 -4.40 -4.74 1.64
CA ASP A 116 -3.91 -5.55 2.74
C ASP A 116 -2.62 -4.89 3.24
N PRO A 117 -2.66 -4.21 4.41
CA PRO A 117 -1.56 -3.39 4.87
C PRO A 117 -0.36 -4.20 5.34
N LEU A 118 -0.56 -5.46 5.73
CA LEU A 118 0.45 -6.40 6.19
C LEU A 118 -0.12 -7.82 6.08
N ASP A 119 0.11 -8.46 4.94
CA ASP A 119 -0.16 -9.88 4.77
C ASP A 119 0.94 -10.69 5.47
N GLY A 120 0.54 -11.77 6.16
CA GLY A 120 1.43 -12.58 6.99
C GLY A 120 1.60 -12.07 8.43
N THR A 121 0.57 -11.47 9.03
CA THR A 121 0.62 -10.95 10.41
C THR A 121 0.99 -12.02 11.43
N ALA A 122 0.52 -13.26 11.28
CA ALA A 122 0.85 -14.35 12.18
C ALA A 122 2.37 -14.66 12.16
N GLU A 123 2.95 -14.77 10.97
CA GLU A 123 4.39 -14.97 10.74
C GLU A 123 5.19 -13.78 11.27
N TYR A 124 4.72 -12.55 11.03
CA TYR A 124 5.33 -11.33 11.54
C TYR A 124 5.44 -11.33 13.07
N THR A 125 4.39 -11.72 13.79
CA THR A 125 4.42 -11.83 15.26
C THR A 125 5.38 -12.89 15.79
N GLN A 126 5.72 -13.88 14.95
CA GLN A 126 6.68 -14.96 15.25
C GLN A 126 8.12 -14.62 14.83
N GLY A 127 8.33 -13.47 14.17
CA GLY A 127 9.62 -13.05 13.66
C GLY A 127 9.99 -13.63 12.28
N HIS A 128 9.06 -14.30 11.61
CA HIS A 128 9.22 -14.84 10.24
C HIS A 128 8.90 -13.75 9.20
N VAL A 129 9.75 -12.73 9.17
CA VAL A 129 9.51 -11.47 8.44
C VAL A 129 9.61 -11.59 6.92
N GLU A 130 10.20 -12.68 6.41
CA GLU A 130 10.36 -12.98 4.98
C GLU A 130 9.03 -13.27 4.26
N HIS A 131 7.99 -13.63 5.01
CA HIS A 131 6.65 -13.88 4.49
C HIS A 131 5.80 -12.62 4.38
N VAL A 132 6.25 -11.51 4.99
CA VAL A 132 5.45 -10.30 5.12
C VAL A 132 5.39 -9.54 3.81
N THR A 133 4.18 -9.17 3.40
CA THR A 133 3.96 -8.34 2.23
C THR A 133 2.94 -7.23 2.49
N VAL A 134 3.02 -6.14 1.72
CA VAL A 134 1.97 -5.12 1.62
C VAL A 134 1.34 -5.29 0.25
N LEU A 135 0.02 -5.47 0.21
CA LEU A 135 -0.72 -5.69 -1.03
C LEU A 135 -1.65 -4.51 -1.30
N ILE A 136 -1.54 -3.93 -2.49
CA ILE A 136 -2.49 -2.92 -2.99
C ILE A 136 -3.01 -3.40 -4.34
N GLY A 137 -4.26 -3.83 -4.39
CA GLY A 137 -4.96 -4.22 -5.60
C GLY A 137 -5.78 -3.07 -6.17
N ILE A 138 -5.73 -2.88 -7.49
CA ILE A 138 -6.48 -1.84 -8.20
C ILE A 138 -7.47 -2.52 -9.14
N ALA A 139 -8.75 -2.33 -8.86
CA ALA A 139 -9.84 -2.77 -9.70
C ALA A 139 -10.49 -1.58 -10.40
N VAL A 140 -10.91 -1.79 -11.65
CA VAL A 140 -11.74 -0.87 -12.41
C VAL A 140 -13.02 -1.61 -12.76
N LYS A 141 -14.15 -1.09 -12.28
CA LYS A 141 -15.47 -1.74 -12.38
C LYS A 141 -15.44 -3.15 -11.79
N ASP A 142 -15.47 -4.18 -12.63
CA ASP A 142 -15.58 -5.59 -12.29
C ASP A 142 -14.29 -6.39 -12.50
N ALA A 143 -13.20 -5.74 -12.92
CA ALA A 143 -11.92 -6.39 -13.19
C ALA A 143 -10.79 -5.84 -12.32
N ALA A 144 -9.93 -6.74 -11.81
CA ALA A 144 -8.62 -6.36 -11.28
C ALA A 144 -7.70 -6.02 -12.45
N VAL A 145 -7.16 -4.80 -12.48
CA VAL A 145 -6.41 -4.25 -13.62
C VAL A 145 -4.98 -3.83 -13.27
N GLY A 146 -4.63 -3.85 -11.99
CA GLY A 146 -3.26 -3.61 -11.55
C GLY A 146 -3.05 -4.03 -10.10
N GLY A 147 -1.80 -4.26 -9.72
CA GLY A 147 -1.43 -4.67 -8.37
C GLY A 147 -0.04 -4.21 -7.98
N ILE A 148 0.14 -3.97 -6.69
CA ILE A 148 1.43 -3.65 -6.06
C ILE A 148 1.63 -4.65 -4.93
N ILE A 149 2.80 -5.29 -4.93
CA ILE A 149 3.29 -6.15 -3.85
C ILE A 149 4.60 -5.56 -3.36
N HIS A 150 4.63 -5.10 -2.11
CA HIS A 150 5.86 -4.66 -1.47
C HIS A 150 6.28 -5.67 -0.41
N GLN A 151 7.52 -6.14 -0.46
CA GLN A 151 8.09 -7.04 0.54
C GLN A 151 9.03 -6.22 1.43
N PRO A 152 8.66 -5.88 2.67
CA PRO A 152 9.42 -4.93 3.48
C PRO A 152 10.80 -5.43 3.89
N PHE A 153 11.00 -6.75 4.01
CA PHE A 153 12.22 -7.36 4.55
C PHE A 153 13.08 -8.08 3.50
N TYR A 154 12.77 -7.89 2.22
CA TYR A 154 13.61 -8.42 1.16
C TYR A 154 14.97 -7.70 1.13
N GLN A 155 16.06 -8.42 1.31
CA GLN A 155 17.39 -7.84 1.19
C GLN A 155 17.82 -7.75 -0.27
N GLN A 156 17.97 -6.53 -0.79
CA GLN A 156 18.43 -6.32 -2.15
C GLN A 156 19.95 -6.55 -2.28
N PRO A 157 20.44 -6.90 -3.50
CA PRO A 157 21.88 -7.13 -3.73
C PRO A 157 22.77 -5.91 -3.45
N ASP A 158 22.23 -4.70 -3.53
CA ASP A 158 22.92 -3.43 -3.26
C ASP A 158 22.94 -3.06 -1.76
N GLY A 159 22.30 -3.87 -0.91
CA GLY A 159 22.22 -3.66 0.54
C GLY A 159 20.99 -2.86 0.98
N GLU A 160 20.14 -2.38 0.06
CA GLU A 160 18.87 -1.76 0.42
C GLU A 160 17.86 -2.79 0.94
N MET A 161 16.95 -2.33 1.80
CA MET A 161 15.92 -3.17 2.41
C MET A 161 14.55 -2.93 1.78
N GLY A 162 13.93 -4.03 1.39
CA GLY A 162 12.61 -4.12 0.78
C GLY A 162 12.66 -4.09 -0.74
N ARG A 163 11.66 -4.67 -1.39
CA ARG A 163 11.46 -4.59 -2.85
C ARG A 163 9.99 -4.37 -3.18
N THR A 164 9.73 -3.76 -4.33
CA THR A 164 8.35 -3.54 -4.81
C THR A 164 8.19 -4.13 -6.20
N ILE A 165 7.17 -4.97 -6.36
CA ILE A 165 6.77 -5.57 -7.62
C ILE A 165 5.41 -4.98 -7.97
N TRP A 166 5.18 -4.69 -9.24
CA TRP A 166 3.92 -4.15 -9.73
C TRP A 166 3.64 -4.70 -11.13
N GLY A 167 2.37 -4.69 -11.52
CA GLY A 167 1.90 -5.18 -12.82
C GLY A 167 0.44 -4.89 -13.04
#